data_AF-A0A9E5FID4-F1
#
_entry.id   AF-A0A9E5FID4-F1
#
_cell.length_a   1.000
_cell.length_b   1.000
_cell.length_c   1.000
_cell.angle_alpha   90.00
_cell.angle_beta   90.00
_cell.angle_gamma   90.00
#
_symmetry.space_group_name_H-M   'P 1'
#
loop_
_entity.id
_entity.type
_entity.pdbx_description
1 polymer ?
#
loop_
_entity_poly.entity_id
_entity_poly.type
_entity_poly.pdbx_seq_one_letter_code
_entity_poly.pdbx_strand_id
1 'polypeptide(L)' 'MPKQFLAMRGDRSLLQETADRLEGLVAPRDLMVVTGQAHVARTREQLPEIPSDMVIGEPTGRDTAPCVALAAALLA' A
#
# COMPACT_ATOMS: atom_id res chain seq x y z
N MET A 1 -1.98 -13.26 9.73
CA MET A 1 -1.23 -12.11 9.17
C MET A 1 -1.32 -12.17 7.65
N PRO A 2 -1.83 -11.12 6.98
CA PRO A 2 -1.96 -11.06 5.52
C PRO A 2 -0.63 -11.24 4.77
N LYS A 3 -0.69 -11.76 3.54
CA LYS A 3 0.49 -12.13 2.74
C LYS A 3 1.47 -10.97 2.54
N GLN A 4 0.97 -9.76 2.32
CA GLN A 4 1.78 -8.60 1.98
C GLN A 4 2.76 -8.21 3.09
N PHE A 5 2.48 -8.63 4.32
CA PHE A 5 3.33 -8.36 5.48
C PHE A 5 4.37 -9.45 5.75
N LEU A 6 4.37 -10.55 4.99
CA LEU A 6 5.34 -11.63 5.14
C LEU A 6 6.67 -11.25 4.50
N ALA A 7 7.78 -11.55 5.17
CA ALA A 7 9.11 -11.57 4.57
C ALA A 7 9.36 -12.98 4.01
N MET A 8 9.29 -13.13 2.69
CA MET A 8 9.45 -14.43 2.03
C MET A 8 10.92 -14.80 1.85
N ARG A 9 11.79 -13.79 1.67
CA ARG A 9 13.24 -13.93 1.50
C ARG A 9 13.90 -12.75 2.19
N GLY A 10 14.77 -13.01 3.17
CA GLY A 10 15.45 -11.95 3.93
C GLY A 10 14.51 -11.22 4.89
N ASP A 11 14.80 -9.94 5.14
CA ASP A 11 14.23 -9.19 6.27
C ASP A 11 13.09 -8.25 5.87
N ARG A 12 12.80 -8.12 4.58
CA ARG A 12 11.83 -7.16 4.04
C ARG A 12 10.52 -7.86 3.68
N SER A 13 9.39 -7.20 3.93
CA SER A 13 8.08 -7.76 3.58
C SER A 13 7.81 -7.72 2.08
N LEU A 14 6.87 -8.53 1.58
CA LEU A 14 6.42 -8.47 0.18
C LEU A 14 5.90 -7.08 -0.24
N LEU A 15 5.26 -6.35 0.69
CA LEU A 15 4.80 -4.99 0.48
C LEU A 15 5.98 -4.04 0.30
N GLN A 16 6.93 -4.11 1.23
CA GLN A 16 8.18 -3.35 1.18
C GLN A 16 8.93 -3.65 -0.11
N GLU A 17 9.16 -4.92 -0.45
CA GLU A 17 9.87 -5.34 -1.67
C GLU A 17 9.19 -4.79 -2.93
N THR A 18 7.86 -4.65 -2.90
CA THR A 18 7.12 -4.03 -4.01
C THR A 18 7.38 -2.53 -4.12
N ALA A 19 7.47 -1.81 -3.00
CA ALA A 19 7.80 -0.39 -2.99
C ALA A 19 9.23 -0.11 -3.47
N ASP A 20 10.22 -0.90 -3.04
CA ASP A 20 11.62 -0.72 -3.49
C ASP A 20 11.78 -0.86 -5.01
N ARG A 21 11.01 -1.75 -5.65
CA ARG A 21 11.06 -1.89 -7.12
C ARG A 21 10.59 -0.64 -7.85
N LEU A 22 9.88 0.27 -7.18
CA LEU A 22 9.44 1.55 -7.71
C LEU A 22 10.43 2.68 -7.40
N GLU A 23 11.46 2.43 -6.59
CA GLU A 23 12.48 3.43 -6.28
C GLU A 23 13.18 3.93 -7.56
N GLY A 24 13.30 5.26 -7.68
CA GLY A 24 13.84 5.90 -8.88
C GLY A 24 12.87 5.98 -10.07
N LEU A 25 11.73 5.28 -10.03
CA LEU A 25 10.68 5.36 -11.05
C LEU A 25 9.49 6.21 -10.58
N VAL A 26 9.12 6.11 -9.30
CA VAL A 26 8.00 6.82 -8.69
C VAL A 26 8.49 7.45 -7.39
N ALA A 27 8.25 8.75 -7.19
CA ALA A 27 8.60 9.39 -5.93
C ALA A 27 7.66 8.89 -4.81
N PRO A 28 8.11 8.78 -3.55
CA PRO A 28 7.25 8.30 -2.45
C PRO A 28 5.93 9.06 -2.29
N ARG A 29 5.91 10.36 -2.60
CA ARG A 29 4.69 11.19 -2.58
C ARG A 29 3.66 10.85 -3.67
N ASP A 30 4.11 10.20 -4.74
CA ASP A 30 3.30 9.81 -5.89
C ASP A 30 2.88 8.31 -5.80
N LEU A 31 3.27 7.62 -4.72
CA LEU A 31 2.92 6.23 -4.44
C LEU A 31 1.70 6.18 -3.53
N MET A 32 0.60 5.60 -4.04
CA MET A 32 -0.63 5.37 -3.28
C MET A 32 -0.80 3.87 -2.96
N VAL A 33 -1.18 3.57 -1.72
CA VAL A 33 -1.53 2.21 -1.28
C VAL A 33 -2.99 2.18 -0.85
N VAL A 34 -3.81 1.42 -1.56
CA VAL A 34 -5.17 1.09 -1.14
C VAL A 34 -5.18 -0.29 -0.50
N THR A 35 -5.70 -0.40 0.72
CA THR A 35 -5.73 -1.64 1.49
C THR A 35 -6.96 -1.67 2.39
N GLY A 36 -7.31 -2.82 2.98
CA GLY A 36 -8.42 -2.87 3.95
C GLY A 36 -8.14 -1.99 5.18
N GLN A 37 -9.18 -1.36 5.75
CA GLN A 37 -9.05 -0.44 6.89
C GLN A 37 -8.24 -1.02 8.07
N ALA A 38 -8.39 -2.32 8.34
CA ALA A 38 -7.66 -3.02 9.40
C ALA A 38 -6.14 -3.13 9.17
N HIS A 39 -5.64 -2.78 7.98
CA HIS A 39 -4.25 -2.92 7.56
C HIS A 39 -3.53 -1.58 7.43
N VAL A 40 -4.25 -0.45 7.51
CA VAL A 40 -3.69 0.89 7.32
C VAL A 40 -2.52 1.17 8.27
N ALA A 41 -2.69 0.90 9.57
CA ALA A 41 -1.63 1.15 10.56
C ALA A 41 -0.36 0.34 10.23
N ARG A 42 -0.50 -0.95 9.94
CA ARG A 42 0.63 -1.83 9.62
C ARG A 42 1.30 -1.46 8.29
N THR A 43 0.52 -1.04 7.30
CA THR A 43 1.04 -0.54 6.01
C THR A 43 1.90 0.71 6.22
N ARG A 44 1.43 1.67 7.04
CA ARG A 44 2.20 2.89 7.38
C ARG A 44 3.48 2.57 8.15
N GLU A 45 3.44 1.60 9.06
CA GLU A 45 4.64 1.13 9.76
C GLU A 45 5.67 0.53 8.80
N GLN A 46 5.22 -0.15 7.74
CA GLN A 46 6.12 -0.81 6.78
C GLN A 46 6.66 0.13 5.70
N LEU A 47 5.95 1.19 5.37
CA LEU A 47 6.29 2.17 4.32
C LEU A 47 6.31 3.60 4.89
N PRO A 48 7.22 3.92 5.83
CA PRO A 48 7.26 5.21 6.53
C PRO A 48 7.57 6.41 5.62
N GLU A 49 8.17 6.17 4.45
CA GLU A 49 8.50 7.18 3.43
C GLU A 49 7.28 7.68 2.65
N ILE A 50 6.16 6.95 2.69
CA ILE A 50 4.93 7.32 1.99
C ILE A 50 4.10 8.24 2.89
N PRO A 51 3.57 9.36 2.35
CA PRO A 51 2.65 10.21 3.11
C PRO A 51 1.45 9.44 3.67
N SER A 52 1.08 9.72 4.92
CA SER A 52 0.05 8.93 5.61
C SER A 52 -1.33 8.98 4.96
N ASP A 53 -1.63 10.06 4.24
CA ASP A 53 -2.81 10.29 3.42
C ASP A 53 -2.81 9.53 2.10
N MET A 54 -1.66 9.01 1.66
CA MET A 54 -1.53 8.11 0.50
C MET A 54 -1.74 6.63 0.86
N VAL A 55 -2.02 6.31 2.13
CA VAL A 55 -2.44 4.98 2.56
C VAL A 55 -3.94 5.00 2.85
N ILE A 56 -4.73 4.51 1.89
CA ILE A 56 -6.18 4.54 1.90
C ILE A 56 -6.74 3.22 2.43
N GLY A 57 -7.65 3.32 3.40
CA GLY A 57 -8.35 2.19 3.99
C GLY A 57 -9.71 1.95 3.36
N GLU A 58 -9.91 0.82 2.69
CA GLU A 58 -11.22 0.36 2.25
C GLU A 58 -12.02 -0.15 3.46
N PRO A 59 -13.28 0.31 3.65
CA PRO A 59 -14.10 -0.10 4.79
C PRO A 59 -14.51 -1.57 4.71
N THR A 60 -14.52 -2.14 3.50
CA THR A 60 -14.85 -3.55 3.25
C THR A 60 -14.11 -4.01 2.01
N GLY A 61 -13.50 -5.19 2.05
CA GLY A 61 -12.89 -5.79 0.86
C GLY A 61 -13.96 -6.14 -0.18
N ARG A 62 -13.82 -5.60 -1.40
CA ARG A 62 -14.73 -5.87 -2.52
C ARG A 62 -13.99 -6.28 -3.79
N ASP A 63 -12.91 -7.03 -3.64
CA ASP A 63 -11.97 -7.37 -4.71
C ASP A 63 -11.33 -6.13 -5.38
N THR A 64 -10.63 -6.34 -6.49
CA THR A 64 -9.71 -5.35 -7.08
C THR A 64 -10.42 -4.23 -7.86
N ALA A 65 -11.56 -4.49 -8.51
CA ALA A 65 -12.19 -3.48 -9.35
C ALA A 65 -12.69 -2.25 -8.56
N PRO A 66 -13.39 -2.40 -7.41
CA PRO A 66 -13.76 -1.26 -6.58
C PRO A 66 -12.56 -0.56 -5.93
N CYS A 67 -11.52 -1.33 -5.58
CA CYS A 67 -10.27 -0.80 -5.04
C CYS A 67 -9.60 0.17 -6.03
N VAL A 68 -9.49 -0.23 -7.30
CA VAL A 68 -8.95 0.63 -8.37
C VAL A 68 -9.86 1.82 -8.65
N ALA A 69 -11.18 1.62 -8.65
CA ALA A 69 -12.14 2.72 -8.85
C ALA A 69 -12.03 3.78 -7.74
N LEU A 70 -11.83 3.37 -6.48
CA LEU A 70 -11.59 4.27 -5.35
C LEU A 70 -10.29 5.06 -5.54
N ALA A 71 -9.20 4.38 -5.90
CA ALA A 71 -7.91 5.03 -6.18
C ALA A 71 -8.06 6.10 -7.28
N ALA A 72 -8.72 5.76 -8.39
CA ALA A 72 -8.97 6.68 -9.49
C ALA A 72 -9.84 7.88 -9.06
N ALA A 73 -10.87 7.66 -8.23
CA ALA A 73 -11.75 8.73 -7.76
C ALA A 73 -11.05 9.72 -6.81
N LEU A 74 -10.02 9.27 -6.07
CA LEU A 74 -9.25 10.13 -5.15
C LEU A 74 -8.14 10.93 -5.84
N LEU A 75 -7.74 10.51 -7.05
CA LEU A 75 -6.75 11.21 -7.87
C LEU A 75 -7.36 12.25 -8.82
N ALA A 76 -8.70 12.27 -8.94
CA ALA A 76 -9.46 13.13 -9.85
C ALA A 76 -9.62 14.57 -9.37
#